data_AF-A0A8H6F610-F1
#
_entry.id   AF-A0A8H6F610-F1
#
_cell.length_a   1.000
_cell.length_b   1.000
_cell.length_c   1.000
_cell.angle_alpha   90.00
_cell.angle_beta   90.00
_cell.angle_gamma   90.00
#
_symmetry.space_group_name_H-M   'P 1'
#
loop_
_entity.id
_entity.type
_entity.pdbx_description
1 polymer ?
#
loop_
_entity_poly.entity_id
_entity_poly.type
_entity_poly.pdbx_seq_one_letter_code
_entity_poly.pdbx_strand_id
1 'polypeptide(L)'
;MYWLLNSSEFKSCNSKVHKFAEYYVNKALELSHEELEKQQGYVFLYELAKQTRDTKVLRDQLLNILVAGRDTTAGLLSFVFFELARNPRVFAKLREEVEEKFGVGEDARVEEISFESLKSCEYLKAVLNECLRLYPSVPQNFRVATKNTTLPRGGGSDGMSPILVRKGQTVMYSVYVTHRDTKVYGKDADEFRPERWFEPETRKLGWSFVPFNGGPRICLGQQFALTEASYVTVRLLQEFGHLTMDPNTDYPPKKMSHLTMSLYDGTNVEMY
;
A
#
# COMPACT_ATOMS: atom_id res chain seq x y z
N MET A 1 16.69 26.17 -10.77
CA MET A 1 15.50 25.44 -10.29
C MET A 1 15.72 24.69 -8.95
N TYR A 2 16.95 24.37 -8.54
CA TYR A 2 17.26 23.72 -7.25
C TYR A 2 16.72 24.45 -6.01
N TRP A 3 16.61 25.79 -6.04
CA TRP A 3 16.07 26.59 -4.93
C TRP A 3 14.55 26.43 -4.72
N LEU A 4 13.80 25.98 -5.73
CA LEU A 4 12.37 25.66 -5.58
C LEU A 4 12.15 24.35 -4.83
N LEU A 5 13.11 23.42 -4.93
CA LEU A 5 13.08 22.13 -4.25
C LEU A 5 13.75 22.17 -2.87
N ASN A 6 14.56 23.20 -2.60
CA ASN A 6 15.33 23.33 -1.36
C ASN A 6 15.09 24.67 -0.67
N SER A 7 13.81 25.01 -0.49
CA SER A 7 13.37 26.21 0.24
C SER A 7 13.83 26.17 1.71
N SER A 8 13.87 27.33 2.36
CA SER A 8 14.14 27.42 3.81
C SER A 8 13.14 26.59 4.62
N GLU A 9 11.88 26.57 4.18
CA GLU A 9 10.82 25.74 4.75
C GLU A 9 11.11 24.25 4.60
N PHE A 10 11.48 23.78 3.40
CA PHE A 10 11.83 22.37 3.17
C PHE A 10 13.00 21.93 4.06
N LYS A 11 14.05 22.76 4.18
CA LYS A 11 15.18 22.50 5.08
C LYS A 11 14.76 22.44 6.54
N SER A 12 13.86 23.34 6.97
CA SER A 12 13.30 23.37 8.32
C SER A 12 12.51 22.09 8.61
N CYS A 13 11.64 21.66 7.70
CA CYS A 13 10.87 20.42 7.81
C CYS A 13 11.79 19.19 7.88
N ASN A 14 12.78 19.09 6.99
CA ASN A 14 13.77 18.00 7.04
C ASN A 14 14.53 17.99 8.36
N SER A 15 14.94 19.15 8.87
CA SER A 15 15.62 19.25 10.17
C SER A 15 14.74 18.73 11.31
N LYS A 16 13.44 19.04 11.30
CA LYS A 16 12.49 18.52 12.31
C LYS A 16 12.37 17.00 12.23
N VAL A 17 12.19 16.45 11.04
CA VAL A 17 12.08 14.99 10.81
C VAL A 17 13.37 14.28 11.23
N HIS A 18 14.54 14.83 10.87
CA HIS A 18 15.83 14.28 11.26
C HIS A 18 16.02 14.31 12.77
N LYS A 19 15.72 15.42 13.44
CA LYS A 19 15.79 15.53 14.91
C LYS A 19 14.90 14.51 15.61
N PHE A 20 13.70 14.30 15.09
CA PHE A 20 12.78 13.27 15.60
C PHE A 20 13.39 11.87 15.46
N ALA A 21 13.89 11.51 14.28
CA ALA A 21 14.51 10.20 14.07
C ALA A 21 15.79 10.02 14.91
N GLU A 22 16.64 11.05 14.99
CA GLU A 22 17.87 11.05 15.79
C GLU A 22 17.59 10.85 17.28
N TYR A 23 16.50 11.43 17.80
CA TYR A 23 16.10 11.19 19.19
C TYR A 23 15.89 9.71 19.50
N TYR A 24 15.16 8.97 18.66
CA TYR A 24 14.94 7.54 18.87
C TYR A 24 16.18 6.71 18.57
N VAL A 25 16.98 7.09 17.57
CA VAL A 25 18.25 6.42 17.27
C VAL A 25 19.20 6.54 18.46
N ASN A 26 19.32 7.72 19.07
CA ASN A 26 20.18 7.92 20.24
C ASN A 26 19.72 7.07 21.43
N LYS A 27 18.41 7.01 21.69
CA LYS A 27 17.86 6.09 22.71
C LYS A 27 18.20 4.62 22.44
N ALA A 28 18.14 4.18 21.18
CA ALA A 28 18.50 2.81 20.83
C ALA A 28 20.02 2.53 20.94
N LEU A 29 20.84 3.57 20.82
CA LEU A 29 22.30 3.50 20.96
C LEU A 29 22.78 3.60 22.42
N GLU A 30 21.98 4.22 23.30
CA GLU A 30 22.22 4.21 24.75
C GLU A 30 22.14 2.79 25.33
N LEU A 31 21.36 1.91 24.70
CA LEU A 31 21.27 0.50 25.07
C LEU A 31 22.49 -0.29 24.57
N SER A 32 23.10 -1.02 25.51
CA SER A 32 24.10 -2.04 25.21
C SER A 32 23.51 -3.18 24.38
N HIS A 33 24.37 -4.01 23.79
CA HIS A 33 23.92 -5.14 22.98
C HIS A 33 23.08 -6.13 23.80
N GLU A 34 23.50 -6.43 25.04
CA GLU A 34 22.77 -7.32 25.95
C GLU A 34 21.39 -6.75 26.33
N GLU A 35 21.28 -5.43 26.50
CA GLU A 35 20.00 -4.78 26.81
C GLU A 35 19.04 -4.81 25.61
N LEU A 36 19.56 -4.73 24.39
CA LEU A 36 18.77 -4.86 23.16
C LEU A 36 18.26 -6.29 22.96
N GLU A 37 19.04 -7.30 23.32
CA GLU A 37 18.61 -8.70 23.28
C GLU A 37 17.51 -9.01 24.29
N LYS A 38 17.50 -8.30 25.42
CA LYS A 38 16.48 -8.45 26.47
C LYS A 38 15.16 -7.73 26.14
N GLN A 39 15.11 -6.92 25.08
CA GLN A 39 13.86 -6.24 24.68
C GLN A 39 12.82 -7.26 24.22
N GLN A 40 11.61 -7.14 24.75
CA GLN A 40 10.48 -7.97 24.34
C GLN A 40 9.77 -7.34 23.12
N GLY A 41 9.30 -8.21 22.22
CA GLY A 41 8.63 -7.78 20.99
C GLY A 41 9.60 -7.35 19.89
N TYR A 42 9.07 -7.19 18.68
CA TYR A 42 9.86 -6.77 17.52
C TYR A 42 9.82 -5.25 17.36
N VAL A 43 10.97 -4.61 17.51
CA VAL A 43 11.14 -3.19 17.19
C VAL A 43 12.24 -3.07 16.14
N PHE A 44 11.86 -2.69 14.92
CA PHE A 44 12.78 -2.63 13.78
C PHE A 44 14.07 -1.85 14.08
N LEU A 45 13.97 -0.71 14.75
CA LEU A 45 15.13 0.11 15.11
C LEU A 45 16.11 -0.66 16.01
N TYR A 46 15.61 -1.41 16.99
CA TYR A 46 16.45 -2.19 17.91
C TYR A 46 17.15 -3.34 17.18
N GLU A 47 16.43 -4.04 16.32
CA GLU A 47 17.04 -5.09 15.48
C GLU A 47 18.13 -4.55 14.55
N LEU A 48 17.91 -3.39 13.95
CA LEU A 48 18.93 -2.74 13.13
C LEU A 48 20.12 -2.28 13.99
N ALA A 49 19.87 -1.80 15.20
CA ALA A 49 20.89 -1.34 16.13
C ALA A 49 21.77 -2.49 16.68
N LYS A 50 21.26 -3.73 16.67
CA LYS A 50 22.07 -4.95 16.91
C LYS A 50 23.06 -5.23 15.78
N GLN A 51 22.74 -4.87 14.53
CA GLN A 51 23.57 -5.13 13.35
C GLN A 51 24.56 -4.01 13.04
N THR A 52 24.21 -2.77 13.35
CA THR A 52 25.06 -1.60 13.13
C THR A 52 24.84 -0.54 14.19
N ARG A 53 25.90 0.17 14.55
CA ARG A 53 25.87 1.31 15.47
C ARG A 53 26.06 2.65 14.74
N ASP A 54 26.14 2.64 13.41
CA ASP A 54 26.25 3.86 12.59
C ASP A 54 24.93 4.64 12.65
N THR A 55 24.94 5.77 13.36
CA THR A 55 23.80 6.66 13.55
C THR A 55 23.15 7.10 12.24
N LYS A 56 23.96 7.37 11.21
CA LYS A 56 23.43 7.80 9.90
C LYS A 56 22.68 6.65 9.24
N VAL A 57 23.24 5.44 9.25
CA VAL A 57 22.56 4.26 8.69
C VAL A 57 21.25 3.99 9.43
N LEU A 58 21.27 4.00 10.76
CA LEU A 58 20.07 3.78 11.58
C LEU A 58 18.97 4.79 11.27
N ARG A 59 19.32 6.08 11.23
CA ARG A 59 18.38 7.16 10.91
C ARG A 59 17.82 7.02 9.49
N ASP A 60 18.68 6.81 8.51
CA ASP A 60 18.27 6.74 7.10
C ASP A 60 17.35 5.53 6.85
N GLN A 61 17.62 4.37 7.46
CA GLN A 61 16.74 3.20 7.35
C GLN A 61 15.41 3.38 8.08
N LEU A 62 15.42 3.98 9.28
CA LEU A 62 14.20 4.28 10.02
C LEU A 62 13.27 5.21 9.22
N LEU A 63 13.84 6.27 8.63
CA LEU A 63 13.09 7.19 7.77
C LEU A 63 12.57 6.51 6.50
N ASN A 64 13.35 5.62 5.88
CA ASN A 64 12.91 4.87 4.69
C ASN A 64 11.65 4.04 4.99
N ILE A 65 11.60 3.34 6.14
CA ILE A 65 10.41 2.55 6.51
C ILE A 65 9.23 3.46 6.86
N LEU A 66 9.46 4.56 7.59
CA LEU A 66 8.40 5.49 7.95
C LEU A 66 7.71 6.08 6.71
N VAL A 67 8.49 6.50 5.70
CA VAL A 67 7.97 6.99 4.43
C VAL A 67 7.24 5.89 3.67
N ALA A 68 7.79 4.67 3.65
CA ALA A 68 7.22 3.56 2.91
C ALA A 68 5.91 3.01 3.50
N GLY A 69 5.72 3.05 4.83
CA GLY A 69 4.56 2.46 5.50
C GLY A 69 3.40 3.42 5.77
N ARG A 70 3.65 4.74 5.81
CA ARG A 70 2.63 5.72 6.22
C ARG A 70 1.58 5.98 5.15
N ASP A 71 1.97 6.68 4.08
CA ASP A 71 1.00 7.22 3.11
C ASP A 71 0.41 6.12 2.22
N THR A 72 1.13 5.02 2.00
CA THR A 72 0.65 3.90 1.17
C THR A 72 -0.49 3.13 1.84
N THR A 73 -0.37 2.86 3.14
CA THR A 73 -1.40 2.13 3.91
C THR A 73 -2.59 3.04 4.22
N ALA A 74 -2.33 4.30 4.58
CA ALA A 74 -3.38 5.29 4.76
C ALA A 74 -4.21 5.47 3.48
N GLY A 75 -3.55 5.61 2.32
CA GLY A 75 -4.23 5.69 1.03
C GLY A 75 -5.07 4.46 0.73
N LEU A 76 -4.54 3.24 0.94
CA LEU A 76 -5.28 2.00 0.76
C LEU A 76 -6.55 1.99 1.63
N LEU A 77 -6.43 2.26 2.93
CA LEU A 77 -7.57 2.29 3.84
C LEU A 77 -8.61 3.34 3.42
N SER A 78 -8.19 4.55 3.07
CA SER A 78 -9.08 5.60 2.56
C SER A 78 -9.89 5.15 1.34
N PHE A 79 -9.26 4.50 0.36
CA PHE A 79 -9.97 3.98 -0.81
C PHE A 79 -10.86 2.76 -0.49
N VAL A 80 -10.44 1.89 0.45
CA VAL A 80 -11.29 0.77 0.91
C VAL A 80 -12.58 1.31 1.50
N PHE A 81 -12.52 2.23 2.47
CA PHE A 81 -13.71 2.76 3.11
C PHE A 81 -14.57 3.61 2.16
N PHE A 82 -13.95 4.33 1.23
CA PHE A 82 -14.68 5.00 0.15
C PHE A 82 -15.49 4.00 -0.69
N GLU A 83 -14.88 2.91 -1.16
CA GLU A 83 -15.60 1.93 -1.97
C GLU A 83 -16.62 1.12 -1.16
N LEU A 84 -16.35 0.79 0.11
CA LEU A 84 -17.31 0.09 0.95
C LEU A 84 -18.57 0.94 1.19
N ALA A 85 -18.41 2.23 1.48
CA ALA A 85 -19.54 3.15 1.71
C ALA A 85 -20.42 3.31 0.46
N ARG A 86 -19.81 3.24 -0.73
CA ARG A 86 -20.51 3.32 -2.02
C ARG A 86 -21.14 1.98 -2.45
N ASN A 87 -20.66 0.86 -1.92
CA ASN A 87 -21.10 -0.47 -2.31
C ASN A 87 -21.68 -1.24 -1.10
N PRO A 88 -22.93 -0.93 -0.65
CA PRO A 88 -23.54 -1.59 0.51
C PRO A 88 -23.57 -3.11 0.43
N ARG A 89 -23.74 -3.67 -0.79
CA ARG A 89 -23.68 -5.13 -1.03
C ARG A 89 -22.31 -5.71 -0.69
N VAL A 90 -21.23 -5.00 -1.04
CA VAL A 90 -19.86 -5.44 -0.74
C VAL A 90 -19.58 -5.31 0.74
N PHE A 91 -19.99 -4.19 1.36
CA PHE A 91 -19.88 -3.98 2.81
C PHE A 91 -20.60 -5.10 3.59
N ALA A 92 -21.85 -5.40 3.26
CA ALA A 92 -22.63 -6.43 3.94
C ALA A 92 -21.96 -7.81 3.86
N LYS A 93 -21.48 -8.20 2.67
CA LYS A 93 -20.78 -9.48 2.47
C LYS A 93 -19.43 -9.54 3.18
N LEU A 94 -18.71 -8.42 3.26
CA LEU A 94 -17.46 -8.35 4.04
C LEU A 94 -17.75 -8.43 5.54
N ARG A 95 -18.78 -7.74 6.00
CA ARG A 95 -19.22 -7.79 7.40
C ARG A 95 -19.62 -9.20 7.81
N GLU A 96 -20.35 -9.93 6.97
CA GLU A 96 -20.74 -11.32 7.22
C GLU A 96 -19.51 -12.20 7.48
N GLU A 97 -18.46 -12.10 6.64
CA GLU A 97 -17.19 -12.82 6.86
C GLU A 97 -16.52 -12.42 8.19
N VAL A 98 -16.57 -11.14 8.55
CA VAL A 98 -16.01 -10.63 9.82
C VAL A 98 -16.81 -11.15 11.03
N GLU A 99 -18.13 -11.13 10.95
CA GLU A 99 -19.03 -11.60 12.02
C GLU A 99 -18.87 -13.10 12.25
N GLU A 100 -18.84 -13.89 11.18
CA GLU A 100 -18.61 -15.34 11.26
C GLU A 100 -17.28 -15.66 11.95
N LYS A 101 -16.20 -14.98 11.55
CA LYS A 101 -14.85 -15.31 12.02
C LYS A 101 -14.50 -14.71 13.37
N PHE A 102 -14.91 -13.48 13.63
CA PHE A 102 -14.43 -12.69 14.77
C PHE A 102 -15.55 -12.11 15.62
N GLY A 103 -16.83 -12.26 15.24
CA GLY A 103 -17.95 -11.59 15.91
C GLY A 103 -17.93 -10.06 15.72
N VAL A 104 -18.99 -9.39 16.15
CA VAL A 104 -19.16 -7.93 16.04
C VAL A 104 -19.81 -7.37 17.31
N GLY A 105 -19.71 -6.06 17.55
CA GLY A 105 -20.29 -5.41 18.72
C GLY A 105 -19.77 -6.00 20.03
N GLU A 106 -20.68 -6.33 20.95
CA GLU A 106 -20.35 -6.93 22.25
C GLU A 106 -19.75 -8.34 22.13
N ASP A 107 -20.04 -9.07 21.04
CA ASP A 107 -19.56 -10.42 20.77
C ASP A 107 -18.22 -10.44 19.99
N ALA A 108 -17.57 -9.28 19.83
CA ALA A 108 -16.30 -9.15 19.12
C ALA A 108 -15.14 -9.83 19.86
N ARG A 109 -14.55 -10.84 19.22
CA ARG A 109 -13.42 -11.65 19.70
C ARG A 109 -12.11 -11.13 19.13
N VAL A 110 -11.61 -10.03 19.70
CA VAL A 110 -10.39 -9.35 19.23
C VAL A 110 -9.15 -10.24 19.39
N GLU A 111 -9.13 -11.10 20.40
CA GLU A 111 -8.08 -12.08 20.70
C GLU A 111 -7.93 -13.17 19.63
N GLU A 112 -8.96 -13.41 18.82
CA GLU A 112 -8.90 -14.37 17.70
C GLU A 112 -8.28 -13.74 16.43
N ILE A 113 -8.04 -12.42 16.43
CA ILE A 113 -7.42 -11.73 15.32
C ILE A 113 -5.90 -11.95 15.36
N SER A 114 -5.42 -12.75 14.40
CA SER A 114 -4.02 -13.11 14.20
C SER A 114 -3.61 -12.88 12.75
N PHE A 115 -2.31 -12.96 12.47
CA PHE A 115 -1.82 -12.90 11.09
C PHE A 115 -2.46 -13.98 10.21
N GLU A 116 -2.55 -15.20 10.74
CA GLU A 116 -3.10 -16.37 10.06
C GLU A 116 -4.61 -16.25 9.85
N SER A 117 -5.37 -15.82 10.88
CA SER A 117 -6.82 -15.70 10.78
C SER A 117 -7.22 -14.57 9.81
N LEU A 118 -6.53 -13.42 9.83
CA LEU A 118 -6.73 -12.35 8.83
C LEU A 118 -6.40 -12.83 7.41
N LYS A 119 -5.30 -13.58 7.24
CA LYS A 119 -4.89 -14.12 5.94
C LYS A 119 -5.90 -15.13 5.37
N SER A 120 -6.68 -15.79 6.25
CA SER A 120 -7.72 -16.73 5.85
C SER A 120 -9.02 -16.05 5.38
N CYS A 121 -9.19 -14.74 5.60
CA CYS A 121 -10.36 -13.98 5.16
C CYS A 121 -10.28 -13.72 3.65
N GLU A 122 -10.92 -14.60 2.87
CA GLU A 122 -10.81 -14.59 1.42
C GLU A 122 -11.52 -13.39 0.81
N TYR A 123 -12.66 -12.99 1.36
CA TYR A 123 -13.41 -11.86 0.83
C TYR A 123 -12.76 -10.52 1.22
N LEU A 124 -12.24 -10.39 2.44
CA LEU A 124 -11.38 -9.27 2.85
C LEU A 124 -10.18 -9.13 1.92
N LYS A 125 -9.49 -10.23 1.62
CA LYS A 125 -8.37 -10.24 0.68
C LYS A 125 -8.80 -9.80 -0.72
N ALA A 126 -9.98 -10.24 -1.19
CA ALA A 126 -10.53 -9.81 -2.47
C ALA A 126 -10.84 -8.30 -2.50
N VAL A 127 -11.41 -7.76 -1.42
CA VAL A 127 -11.68 -6.32 -1.25
C VAL A 127 -10.40 -5.51 -1.29
N LEU A 128 -9.37 -5.90 -0.52
CA LEU A 128 -8.08 -5.20 -0.52
C LEU A 128 -7.38 -5.29 -1.88
N ASN A 129 -7.41 -6.45 -2.54
CA ASN A 129 -6.82 -6.62 -3.87
C ASN A 129 -7.56 -5.80 -4.93
N GLU A 130 -8.89 -5.75 -4.89
CA GLU A 130 -9.67 -4.94 -5.82
C GLU A 130 -9.43 -3.45 -5.61
N CYS A 131 -9.30 -3.03 -4.35
CA CYS A 131 -8.92 -1.67 -4.00
C CYS A 131 -7.52 -1.34 -4.54
N LEU A 132 -6.53 -2.20 -4.32
CA LEU A 132 -5.17 -2.01 -4.84
C LEU A 132 -5.08 -2.05 -6.37
N ARG A 133 -6.00 -2.76 -7.04
CA ARG A 133 -6.11 -2.80 -8.50
C ARG A 133 -6.61 -1.46 -9.05
N LEU A 134 -7.69 -0.94 -8.49
CA LEU A 134 -8.26 0.33 -8.92
C LEU A 134 -7.46 1.53 -8.40
N TYR A 135 -6.92 1.46 -7.19
CA TYR A 135 -6.25 2.56 -6.53
C TYR A 135 -4.87 2.12 -6.02
N PRO A 136 -3.95 1.75 -6.93
CA PRO A 136 -2.61 1.36 -6.52
C PRO A 136 -1.94 2.54 -5.82
N SER A 137 -1.47 2.32 -4.59
CA SER A 137 -0.86 3.38 -3.78
C SER A 137 0.29 4.07 -4.50
N VAL A 138 1.03 3.36 -5.37
CA VAL A 138 2.05 3.92 -6.26
C VAL A 138 1.66 3.63 -7.72
N PRO A 139 1.01 4.56 -8.44
CA PRO A 139 0.41 4.29 -9.76
C PRO A 139 1.40 4.20 -10.91
N GLN A 140 2.60 4.78 -10.75
CA GLN A 140 3.64 4.80 -11.76
C GLN A 140 5.00 4.57 -11.10
N ASN A 141 5.90 3.91 -11.81
CA ASN A 141 7.26 3.69 -11.35
C ASN A 141 8.21 3.69 -12.55
N PHE A 142 9.52 3.86 -12.30
CA PHE A 142 10.51 3.98 -13.36
C PHE A 142 11.86 3.36 -13.00
N ARG A 143 12.66 3.05 -14.01
CA ARG A 143 14.05 2.63 -13.90
C ARG A 143 14.90 3.41 -14.88
N VAL A 144 16.15 3.70 -14.50
CA VAL A 144 17.14 4.30 -15.39
C VAL A 144 18.12 3.21 -15.81
N ALA A 145 18.33 3.04 -17.12
CA ALA A 145 19.22 2.03 -17.64
C ALA A 145 20.68 2.35 -17.29
N THR A 146 21.38 1.43 -16.62
CA THR A 146 22.79 1.61 -16.22
C THR A 146 23.78 1.30 -17.36
N LYS A 147 23.31 0.60 -18.39
CA LYS A 147 24.02 0.27 -19.63
C LYS A 147 23.02 0.21 -20.79
N ASN A 148 23.51 0.22 -22.03
CA ASN A 148 22.67 -0.08 -23.18
C ASN A 148 22.05 -1.48 -23.00
N THR A 149 20.74 -1.57 -23.18
CA THR A 149 19.96 -2.79 -23.03
C THR A 149 18.75 -2.72 -23.98
N THR A 150 17.88 -3.71 -23.94
CA THR A 150 16.66 -3.74 -24.74
C THR A 150 15.43 -4.07 -23.89
N LEU A 151 14.29 -3.48 -24.24
CA LEU A 151 13.00 -4.09 -23.91
C LEU A 151 12.73 -5.20 -24.93
N PRO A 152 12.26 -6.39 -24.50
CA PRO A 152 12.11 -7.52 -25.40
C PRO A 152 11.01 -7.32 -26.45
N ARG A 153 10.05 -6.43 -26.19
CA ARG A 153 8.90 -6.12 -27.06
C ARG A 153 8.58 -4.62 -27.01
N GLY A 154 7.74 -4.17 -27.93
CA GLY A 154 7.20 -2.82 -28.07
C GLY A 154 7.64 -2.08 -29.34
N GLY A 155 8.60 -2.62 -30.08
CA GLY A 155 9.09 -2.05 -31.35
C GLY A 155 8.51 -2.75 -32.58
N GLY A 156 8.80 -2.21 -33.76
CA GLY A 156 8.26 -2.72 -35.04
C GLY A 156 6.79 -2.36 -35.26
N SER A 157 6.26 -2.68 -36.44
CA SER A 157 4.86 -2.39 -36.80
C SER A 157 3.83 -3.22 -36.03
N ASP A 158 4.24 -4.38 -35.51
CA ASP A 158 3.41 -5.31 -34.74
C ASP A 158 3.65 -5.23 -33.22
N GLY A 159 4.57 -4.38 -32.78
CA GLY A 159 4.95 -4.24 -31.37
C GLY A 159 5.73 -5.43 -30.78
N MET A 160 6.19 -6.37 -31.61
CA MET A 160 6.88 -7.58 -31.12
C MET A 160 8.40 -7.50 -31.17
N SER A 161 8.95 -6.50 -31.87
CA SER A 161 10.39 -6.34 -31.98
C SER A 161 11.01 -5.71 -30.71
N PRO A 162 12.28 -6.01 -30.40
CA PRO A 162 12.97 -5.36 -29.28
C PRO A 162 13.13 -3.85 -29.48
N ILE A 163 13.10 -3.10 -28.39
CA ILE A 163 13.41 -1.66 -28.37
C ILE A 163 14.75 -1.44 -27.69
N LEU A 164 15.68 -0.72 -28.32
CA LEU A 164 16.91 -0.25 -27.69
C LEU A 164 16.60 0.76 -26.57
N VAL A 165 17.10 0.48 -25.37
CA VAL A 165 17.13 1.41 -24.24
C VAL A 165 18.58 1.80 -23.99
N ARG A 166 18.92 3.07 -24.22
CA ARG A 166 20.29 3.55 -24.07
C ARG A 166 20.64 3.73 -22.58
N LYS A 167 21.93 3.63 -22.25
CA LYS A 167 22.43 4.02 -20.92
C LYS A 167 21.95 5.43 -20.57
N GLY A 168 21.45 5.60 -19.36
CA GLY A 168 20.87 6.85 -18.86
C GLY A 168 19.42 7.09 -19.24
N GLN A 169 18.83 6.27 -20.12
CA GLN A 169 17.43 6.39 -20.50
C GLN A 169 16.50 5.87 -19.39
N THR A 170 15.46 6.63 -19.09
CA THR A 170 14.40 6.26 -18.16
C THR A 170 13.34 5.42 -18.87
N VAL A 171 12.98 4.28 -18.27
CA VAL A 171 11.83 3.45 -18.65
C VAL A 171 10.80 3.54 -17.53
N MET A 172 9.61 4.02 -17.85
CA MET A 172 8.49 4.14 -16.92
C MET A 172 7.43 3.10 -17.25
N TYR A 173 6.76 2.57 -16.23
CA TYR A 173 5.58 1.72 -16.38
C TYR A 173 4.46 2.25 -15.48
N SER A 174 3.22 2.08 -15.94
CA SER A 174 2.03 2.48 -15.20
C SER A 174 1.34 1.25 -14.63
N VAL A 175 1.36 1.13 -13.31
CA VAL A 175 0.58 0.16 -12.54
C VAL A 175 -0.90 0.46 -12.73
N TYR A 176 -1.29 1.74 -12.65
CA TYR A 176 -2.67 2.21 -12.78
C TYR A 176 -3.33 1.78 -14.10
N VAL A 177 -2.64 1.96 -15.24
CA VAL A 177 -3.15 1.56 -16.56
C VAL A 177 -3.14 0.04 -16.70
N THR A 178 -2.07 -0.63 -16.28
CA THR A 178 -1.96 -2.10 -16.38
C THR A 178 -3.10 -2.78 -15.62
N HIS A 179 -3.44 -2.28 -14.42
CA HIS A 179 -4.49 -2.84 -13.57
C HIS A 179 -5.91 -2.55 -14.10
N ARG A 180 -6.03 -1.80 -15.19
CA ARG A 180 -7.29 -1.46 -15.88
C ARG A 180 -7.32 -1.92 -17.34
N ASP A 181 -6.34 -2.70 -17.77
CA ASP A 181 -6.34 -3.20 -19.14
C ASP A 181 -7.59 -4.09 -19.35
N THR A 182 -8.51 -3.62 -20.19
CA THR A 182 -9.77 -4.32 -20.49
C THR A 182 -9.54 -5.65 -21.19
N LYS A 183 -8.37 -5.87 -21.79
CA LYS A 183 -7.96 -7.18 -22.33
C LYS A 183 -7.67 -8.20 -21.22
N VAL A 184 -7.33 -7.73 -20.03
CA VAL A 184 -7.04 -8.56 -18.85
C VAL A 184 -8.25 -8.65 -17.93
N TYR A 185 -8.90 -7.51 -17.66
CA TYR A 185 -9.93 -7.40 -16.61
C TYR A 185 -11.36 -7.34 -17.13
N GLY A 186 -11.57 -7.37 -18.44
CA GLY A 186 -12.88 -7.29 -19.07
C GLY A 186 -13.37 -5.86 -19.30
N LYS A 187 -14.60 -5.72 -19.80
CA LYS A 187 -15.21 -4.41 -20.10
C LYS A 187 -15.51 -3.59 -18.85
N ASP A 188 -15.66 -4.26 -17.73
CA ASP A 188 -15.93 -3.77 -16.39
C ASP A 188 -14.63 -3.50 -15.60
N ALA A 189 -13.50 -3.32 -16.28
CA ALA A 189 -12.20 -3.08 -15.63
C ALA A 189 -12.20 -1.86 -14.70
N ASP A 190 -13.08 -0.89 -14.89
CA ASP A 190 -13.21 0.28 -14.01
C ASP A 190 -14.19 0.09 -12.85
N GLU A 191 -14.90 -1.04 -12.78
CA GLU A 191 -15.83 -1.35 -11.69
C GLU A 191 -15.10 -1.95 -10.49
N PHE A 192 -15.50 -1.53 -9.28
CA PHE A 192 -15.06 -2.13 -8.03
C PHE A 192 -15.86 -3.42 -7.77
N ARG A 193 -15.32 -4.56 -8.21
CA ARG A 193 -15.96 -5.88 -8.09
C ARG A 193 -15.04 -6.90 -7.41
N PRO A 194 -15.02 -6.99 -6.07
CA PRO A 194 -14.22 -8.00 -5.37
C PRO A 194 -14.49 -9.44 -5.83
N GLU A 195 -15.70 -9.74 -6.31
CA GLU A 195 -16.03 -11.06 -6.85
C GLU A 195 -15.11 -11.54 -7.98
N ARG A 196 -14.45 -10.62 -8.70
CA ARG A 196 -13.53 -11.00 -9.79
C ARG A 196 -12.38 -11.87 -9.32
N TRP A 197 -11.97 -11.77 -8.06
CA TRP A 197 -10.85 -12.51 -7.49
C TRP A 197 -11.15 -14.00 -7.28
N PHE A 198 -12.41 -14.40 -7.45
CA PHE A 198 -12.84 -15.81 -7.39
C PHE A 198 -12.98 -16.44 -8.79
N GLU A 199 -12.90 -15.63 -9.85
CA GLU A 199 -13.01 -16.07 -11.25
C GLU A 199 -11.71 -16.75 -11.74
N PRO A 200 -11.79 -17.74 -12.66
CA PRO A 200 -10.62 -18.42 -13.21
C PRO A 200 -9.59 -17.49 -13.87
N GLU A 201 -10.06 -16.41 -14.50
CA GLU A 201 -9.28 -15.44 -15.28
C GLU A 201 -8.29 -14.68 -14.39
N THR A 202 -8.68 -14.34 -13.16
CA THR A 202 -7.82 -13.59 -12.23
C THR A 202 -6.81 -14.48 -11.50
N ARG A 203 -6.94 -15.81 -11.59
CA ARG A 203 -5.95 -16.75 -11.02
C ARG A 203 -4.60 -16.72 -11.75
N LYS A 204 -4.54 -16.17 -12.96
CA LYS A 204 -3.34 -16.18 -13.83
C LYS A 204 -2.91 -14.79 -14.30
N LEU A 205 -3.01 -13.78 -13.44
CA LEU A 205 -2.68 -12.39 -13.81
C LEU A 205 -1.19 -12.15 -14.07
N GLY A 206 -0.28 -12.91 -13.43
CA GLY A 206 1.16 -12.71 -13.60
C GLY A 206 1.58 -11.25 -13.36
N TRP A 207 2.19 -10.61 -14.35
CA TRP A 207 2.63 -9.22 -14.28
C TRP A 207 1.50 -8.19 -14.50
N SER A 208 0.28 -8.62 -14.77
CA SER A 208 -0.88 -7.74 -14.93
C SER A 208 -1.44 -7.25 -13.59
N PHE A 209 -1.05 -7.88 -12.47
CA PHE A 209 -1.35 -7.42 -11.12
C PHE A 209 -0.08 -7.34 -10.26
N VAL A 210 0.34 -6.12 -9.96
CA VAL A 210 1.64 -5.79 -9.35
C VAL A 210 1.53 -4.67 -8.32
N PRO A 211 0.58 -4.73 -7.37
CA PRO A 211 0.37 -3.64 -6.39
C PRO A 211 1.60 -3.41 -5.49
N PHE A 212 2.43 -4.43 -5.30
CA PHE A 212 3.67 -4.40 -4.53
C PHE A 212 4.94 -4.52 -5.40
N ASN A 213 4.81 -4.32 -6.73
CA ASN A 213 5.85 -4.57 -7.72
C ASN A 213 6.37 -6.03 -7.73
N GLY A 214 7.57 -6.27 -8.23
CA GLY A 214 8.19 -7.59 -8.27
C GLY A 214 9.68 -7.56 -8.55
N GLY A 215 10.31 -8.73 -8.55
CA GLY A 215 11.76 -8.88 -8.72
C GLY A 215 12.57 -8.32 -7.54
N PRO A 216 13.85 -7.95 -7.74
CA PRO A 216 14.76 -7.53 -6.66
C PRO A 216 14.36 -6.26 -5.90
N ARG A 217 13.32 -5.56 -6.35
CA ARG A 217 12.79 -4.32 -5.75
C ARG A 217 11.31 -4.45 -5.39
N ILE A 218 10.86 -5.68 -5.11
CA ILE A 218 9.53 -5.94 -4.54
C ILE A 218 9.39 -5.25 -3.18
N CYS A 219 8.17 -4.84 -2.83
CA CYS A 219 7.89 -4.21 -1.55
C CYS A 219 8.21 -5.17 -0.39
N LEU A 220 9.17 -4.79 0.46
CA LEU A 220 9.52 -5.56 1.66
C LEU A 220 8.40 -5.53 2.72
N GLY A 221 7.62 -4.45 2.75
CA GLY A 221 6.52 -4.25 3.69
C GLY A 221 5.19 -4.85 3.25
N GLN A 222 5.12 -5.64 2.16
CA GLN A 222 3.86 -6.13 1.60
C GLN A 222 2.99 -6.86 2.64
N GLN A 223 3.57 -7.81 3.38
CA GLN A 223 2.80 -8.57 4.37
C GLN A 223 2.35 -7.67 5.52
N PHE A 224 3.22 -6.80 6.01
CA PHE A 224 2.90 -5.85 7.07
C PHE A 224 1.75 -4.92 6.68
N ALA A 225 1.81 -4.30 5.51
CA ALA A 225 0.79 -3.38 5.01
C ALA A 225 -0.58 -4.07 4.83
N LEU A 226 -0.59 -5.30 4.30
CA LEU A 226 -1.84 -6.05 4.15
C LEU A 226 -2.41 -6.47 5.51
N THR A 227 -1.58 -6.90 6.45
CA THR A 227 -2.03 -7.23 7.81
C THR A 227 -2.57 -6.01 8.54
N GLU A 228 -1.89 -4.87 8.47
CA GLU A 228 -2.33 -3.61 9.06
C GLU A 228 -3.67 -3.16 8.46
N ALA A 229 -3.79 -3.14 7.13
CA ALA A 229 -5.03 -2.77 6.45
C ALA A 229 -6.17 -3.74 6.77
N SER A 230 -5.90 -5.04 6.79
CA SER A 230 -6.88 -6.06 7.19
C SER A 230 -7.34 -5.87 8.64
N TYR A 231 -6.41 -5.71 9.58
CA TYR A 231 -6.71 -5.53 10.99
C TYR A 231 -7.59 -4.30 11.23
N VAL A 232 -7.21 -3.15 10.66
CA VAL A 232 -7.98 -1.91 10.79
C VAL A 232 -9.37 -2.05 10.18
N THR A 233 -9.46 -2.67 8.99
CA THR A 233 -10.76 -2.92 8.33
C THR A 233 -11.66 -3.79 9.19
N VAL A 234 -11.15 -4.93 9.67
CA VAL A 234 -11.89 -5.84 10.56
C VAL A 234 -12.36 -5.12 11.81
N ARG A 235 -11.46 -4.41 12.52
CA ARG A 235 -11.80 -3.72 13.77
C ARG A 235 -12.87 -2.65 13.59
N LEU A 236 -12.83 -1.89 12.49
CA LEU A 236 -13.87 -0.90 12.19
C LEU A 236 -15.21 -1.55 11.84
N LEU A 237 -15.20 -2.68 11.12
CA LEU A 237 -16.42 -3.44 10.84
C LEU A 237 -16.98 -4.11 12.11
N GLN A 238 -16.14 -4.53 13.06
CA GLN A 238 -16.65 -5.04 14.34
C GLN A 238 -17.38 -3.96 15.12
N GLU A 239 -16.88 -2.73 15.10
CA GLU A 239 -17.44 -1.61 15.84
C GLU A 239 -18.70 -1.02 15.18
N PHE A 240 -18.65 -0.76 13.88
CA PHE A 240 -19.70 0.00 13.17
C PHE A 240 -20.53 -0.90 12.27
N GLY A 241 -21.83 -0.96 12.55
CA GLY A 241 -22.84 -1.77 11.84
C GLY A 241 -23.09 -1.32 10.42
N HIS A 242 -22.97 -0.02 10.19
CA HIS A 242 -23.33 0.64 8.96
C HIS A 242 -22.25 1.61 8.51
N LEU A 243 -22.21 1.83 7.20
CA LEU A 243 -21.29 2.73 6.54
C LEU A 243 -22.03 3.45 5.42
N THR A 244 -22.07 4.77 5.46
CA THR A 244 -22.77 5.61 4.48
C THR A 244 -21.85 6.74 3.99
N MET A 245 -22.22 7.32 2.85
CA MET A 245 -21.60 8.54 2.33
C MET A 245 -22.68 9.42 1.69
N ASP A 246 -22.36 10.69 1.43
CA ASP A 246 -23.25 11.59 0.69
C ASP A 246 -23.58 10.98 -0.69
N PRO A 247 -24.86 10.76 -1.03
CA PRO A 247 -25.28 10.24 -2.34
C PRO A 247 -24.83 11.12 -3.52
N ASN A 248 -24.50 12.39 -3.29
CA ASN A 248 -24.00 13.32 -4.30
C ASN A 248 -22.48 13.30 -4.45
N THR A 249 -21.78 12.37 -3.78
CA THR A 249 -20.33 12.23 -3.92
C THR A 249 -19.96 11.87 -5.36
N ASP A 250 -19.09 12.68 -5.97
CA ASP A 250 -18.61 12.48 -7.34
C ASP A 250 -17.99 11.09 -7.55
N TYR A 251 -18.39 10.40 -8.62
CA TYR A 251 -17.78 9.13 -9.04
C TYR A 251 -17.46 9.12 -10.54
N PRO A 252 -16.25 8.69 -10.97
CA PRO A 252 -15.12 8.24 -10.14
C PRO A 252 -14.51 9.37 -9.29
N PRO A 253 -13.93 9.07 -8.11
CA PRO A 253 -13.45 10.12 -7.23
C PRO A 253 -12.28 10.88 -7.84
N LYS A 254 -12.17 12.18 -7.52
CA LYS A 254 -10.98 12.97 -7.82
C LYS A 254 -9.80 12.39 -7.05
N LYS A 255 -8.71 12.10 -7.76
CA LYS A 255 -7.51 11.49 -7.21
C LYS A 255 -6.38 12.53 -7.22
N MET A 256 -5.68 12.65 -6.11
CA MET A 256 -4.41 13.36 -6.06
C MET A 256 -3.29 12.32 -6.22
N SER A 257 -2.37 12.57 -7.15
CA SER A 257 -1.23 11.68 -7.38
C SER A 257 0.06 12.47 -7.23
N HIS A 258 0.75 12.25 -6.11
CA HIS A 258 2.12 12.70 -5.89
C HIS A 258 3.06 11.50 -6.01
N LEU A 259 3.85 11.20 -4.97
CA LEU A 259 4.56 9.93 -4.87
C LEU A 259 3.56 8.77 -4.68
N THR A 260 2.56 9.00 -3.84
CA THR A 260 1.43 8.10 -3.61
C THR A 260 0.13 8.67 -4.17
N MET A 261 -0.84 7.79 -4.40
CA MET A 261 -2.20 8.17 -4.75
C MET A 261 -3.07 8.32 -3.50
N SER A 262 -3.86 9.37 -3.44
CA SER A 262 -4.87 9.61 -2.41
C SER A 262 -6.16 10.20 -2.99
N LEU A 263 -7.23 10.23 -2.19
CA LEU A 263 -8.47 10.94 -2.52
C LEU A 263 -8.25 12.45 -2.38
N TYR A 264 -8.55 13.20 -3.44
CA TYR A 264 -8.32 14.65 -3.47
C TYR A 264 -9.22 15.39 -2.46
N ASP A 265 -10.49 14.99 -2.40
CA ASP A 265 -11.52 15.60 -1.52
C ASP A 265 -11.60 14.92 -0.14
N GLY A 266 -10.66 14.01 0.17
CA GLY A 266 -10.68 13.18 1.37
C GLY A 266 -11.69 12.02 1.30
N THR A 267 -11.91 11.35 2.43
CA THR A 267 -12.85 10.22 2.58
C THR A 267 -13.92 10.61 3.60
N ASN A 268 -15.01 11.21 3.11
CA ASN A 268 -16.11 11.67 3.95
C ASN A 268 -17.16 10.55 4.03
N VAL A 269 -17.02 9.68 5.04
CA VAL A 269 -17.94 8.56 5.30
C VAL A 269 -18.45 8.67 6.73
N GLU A 270 -19.69 8.26 6.95
CA GLU A 270 -20.31 8.16 8.27
C GLU A 270 -20.38 6.68 8.66
N MET A 271 -20.01 6.39 9.90
CA MET A 271 -19.95 5.04 10.49
C MET A 271 -20.75 5.05 11.79
N TYR A 272 -21.71 4.12 11.94
CA TYR A 272 -22.60 4.01 13.10
C TYR A 272 -23.08 2.58 13.33
#